data_AF-A0A3S0LMR5-F1
#
_entry.id   AF-A0A3S0LMR5-F1
#
_cell.length_a   1.000
_cell.length_b   1.000
_cell.length_c   1.000
_cell.angle_alpha   90.00
_cell.angle_beta   90.00
_cell.angle_gamma   90.00
#
_symmetry.space_group_name_H-M   'P 1'
#
loop_
_entity.id
_entity.type
_entity.pdbx_description
1 polymer ?
#
loop_
_entity_poly.entity_id
_entity_poly.type
_entity_poly.pdbx_seq_one_letter_code
_entity_poly.pdbx_strand_id
1 'polypeptide(L)'
;MKTFIQWCYLSLLIVFTPVVLMQDVSAQELTNDSAQSMFSEAELEQMLAPIALYPDSLLTHILIAATYPLEVVEASRLQSKNTLLPAEQLMAKAEGKEWDPSVIALLAFPNVLEKLSNDLTWTQKLGDAFLQDEAKLLASIQSLRQQADEADSLSEMENVSVTRVNNQIVIEPAQPEVIYVPYYDPRVVYGHWRWYRYPPVYWAPYPYYVRRPYGHFYWNTGVHIRFNFYFSAFHWSNHHIVVTHHHNSHHYRHRGRIVTSHGAQRWQHKPQHRRGVAYRSNHVKQRYNSHRPSMAHTKQVRKAERHQSSHANVSNNRLHSGKANSRELSKSRELNKQLSKSREQRFTNKLHNTPSHKQVKSHQPAKSRQQVKSYQPQHSVQPKKSHQRDVKSHQRDLKNHQPAKSHQQVKSHQPQRSIQPKQSRQQVKSHNSSRPTHSSANKSSSHKSGGHQQSGSRTKIRD
;
A
#
# COMPACT_ATOMS: atom_id res chain seq x y z
N MET A 1 -68.01 43.23 54.41
CA MET A 1 -67.33 44.44 53.88
C MET A 1 -66.22 44.00 52.93
N LYS A 2 -66.30 44.37 51.65
CA LYS A 2 -65.20 44.47 50.68
C LYS A 2 -65.83 45.13 49.44
N THR A 3 -65.25 46.24 49.00
CA THR A 3 -65.96 47.27 48.22
C THR A 3 -65.65 47.23 46.73
N PHE A 4 -66.57 47.81 45.95
CA PHE A 4 -66.38 48.61 44.73
C PHE A 4 -64.98 48.53 44.07
N ILE A 5 -64.88 47.98 42.85
CA ILE A 5 -65.24 48.63 41.56
C ILE A 5 -64.17 49.64 41.10
N GLN A 6 -64.03 49.75 39.76
CA GLN A 6 -63.36 50.80 39.00
C GLN A 6 -61.86 50.63 38.66
N TRP A 7 -61.63 50.54 37.34
CA TRP A 7 -60.54 51.15 36.56
C TRP A 7 -59.10 50.64 36.81
N CYS A 8 -58.52 49.94 35.84
CA CYS A 8 -57.77 50.48 34.68
C CYS A 8 -56.27 50.67 34.95
N TYR A 9 -55.46 49.91 34.21
CA TYR A 9 -54.11 50.26 33.73
C TYR A 9 -53.22 51.14 34.63
N LEU A 10 -52.39 50.51 35.48
CA LEU A 10 -50.94 50.84 35.46
C LEU A 10 -50.06 49.72 36.07
N SER A 11 -48.81 49.70 35.62
CA SER A 11 -47.62 49.19 36.32
C SER A 11 -47.69 47.84 37.07
N LEU A 12 -47.49 46.74 36.32
CA LEU A 12 -46.32 45.89 36.62
C LEU A 12 -45.76 45.28 35.33
N LEU A 13 -44.70 45.92 34.80
CA LEU A 13 -44.12 45.58 33.50
C LEU A 13 -43.01 44.53 33.70
N ILE A 14 -43.39 43.26 33.85
CA ILE A 14 -42.43 42.15 33.88
C ILE A 14 -41.90 41.93 32.46
N VAL A 15 -40.69 42.42 32.19
CA VAL A 15 -40.00 42.27 30.90
C VAL A 15 -39.57 40.82 30.71
N PHE A 16 -40.43 40.02 30.10
CA PHE A 16 -40.11 38.63 29.74
C PHE A 16 -39.28 38.61 28.45
N THR A 17 -37.97 38.84 28.57
CA THR A 17 -37.04 38.72 27.45
C THR A 17 -37.01 37.27 26.95
N PRO A 18 -37.29 37.00 25.66
CA PRO A 18 -37.03 35.69 25.11
C PRO A 18 -35.51 35.49 25.03
N VAL A 19 -34.96 34.63 25.89
CA VAL A 19 -33.59 34.13 25.73
C VAL A 19 -33.58 33.26 24.48
N VAL A 20 -33.24 33.88 23.35
CA VAL A 20 -33.04 33.18 22.08
C VAL A 20 -31.83 32.26 22.26
N LEU A 21 -32.10 30.97 22.43
CA LEU A 21 -31.10 29.92 22.35
C LEU A 21 -30.49 29.93 20.95
N MET A 22 -29.36 30.63 20.80
CA MET A 22 -28.48 30.43 19.65
C MET A 22 -27.98 28.98 19.70
N GLN A 23 -28.62 28.12 18.90
CA GLN A 23 -28.12 26.78 18.66
C GLN A 23 -26.77 26.89 17.95
N ASP A 24 -25.78 26.16 18.46
CA ASP A 24 -24.41 26.21 17.97
C ASP A 24 -24.29 25.45 16.62
N VAL A 25 -24.52 26.17 15.51
CA VAL A 25 -24.50 25.60 14.14
C VAL A 25 -23.09 25.09 13.74
N SER A 26 -22.08 25.32 14.59
CA SER A 26 -20.70 24.87 14.44
C SER A 26 -20.52 23.34 14.35
N ALA A 27 -21.37 22.56 15.04
CA ALA A 27 -21.19 21.10 15.11
C ALA A 27 -21.48 20.34 13.80
N GLN A 28 -22.30 20.91 12.91
CA GLN A 28 -22.91 20.18 11.79
C GLN A 28 -22.13 20.29 10.46
N GLU A 29 -21.06 21.09 10.42
CA GLU A 29 -20.17 21.21 9.26
C GLU A 29 -19.12 20.07 9.23
N LEU A 30 -18.68 19.59 10.41
CA LEU A 30 -17.68 18.53 10.56
C LEU A 30 -18.14 17.15 10.06
N THR A 31 -19.44 16.86 10.16
CA THR A 31 -20.01 15.55 9.75
C THR A 31 -20.11 15.43 8.23
N ASN A 32 -20.53 16.50 7.54
CA ASN A 32 -20.65 16.53 6.07
C ASN A 32 -19.29 16.37 5.36
N ASP A 33 -18.20 16.94 5.90
CA ASP A 33 -16.85 16.81 5.35
C ASP A 33 -16.31 15.36 5.40
N SER A 34 -16.74 14.59 6.40
CA SER A 34 -16.37 13.17 6.53
C SER A 34 -16.98 12.31 5.42
N ALA A 35 -18.28 12.47 5.15
CA ALA A 35 -18.99 11.70 4.14
C ALA A 35 -18.48 12.00 2.73
N GLN A 36 -18.30 13.28 2.38
CA GLN A 36 -17.80 13.68 1.06
C GLN A 36 -16.29 13.39 0.86
N SER A 37 -15.61 12.87 1.89
CA SER A 37 -14.22 12.41 1.81
C SER A 37 -14.03 10.91 2.09
N MET A 38 -15.08 10.08 2.08
CA MET A 38 -14.92 8.61 1.99
C MET A 38 -14.67 8.15 0.54
N PHE A 39 -14.29 6.88 0.37
CA PHE A 39 -14.30 6.21 -0.94
C PHE A 39 -15.54 5.31 -1.03
N SER A 40 -16.27 5.41 -2.12
CA SER A 40 -17.34 4.46 -2.45
C SER A 40 -16.75 3.09 -2.82
N GLU A 41 -17.55 2.04 -2.69
CA GLU A 41 -17.12 0.68 -3.07
C GLU A 41 -16.78 0.59 -4.57
N ALA A 42 -17.59 1.23 -5.42
CA ALA A 42 -17.32 1.35 -6.84
C ALA A 42 -15.99 2.05 -7.17
N GLU A 43 -15.60 3.10 -6.43
CA GLU A 43 -14.28 3.74 -6.59
C GLU A 43 -13.13 2.85 -6.12
N LEU A 44 -13.32 2.09 -5.03
CA LEU A 44 -12.32 1.13 -4.54
C LEU A 44 -12.14 0.02 -5.57
N GLU A 45 -13.22 -0.62 -6.01
CA GLU A 45 -13.15 -1.74 -6.95
C GLU A 45 -12.62 -1.30 -8.32
N GLN A 46 -13.03 -0.14 -8.87
CA GLN A 46 -12.43 0.42 -10.07
C GLN A 46 -10.90 0.62 -9.94
N MET A 47 -10.43 1.06 -8.76
CA MET A 47 -9.03 1.34 -8.48
C MET A 47 -8.19 0.08 -8.23
N LEU A 48 -8.80 -0.95 -7.64
CA LEU A 48 -8.18 -2.23 -7.27
C LEU A 48 -8.23 -3.26 -8.39
N ALA A 49 -9.19 -3.16 -9.32
CA ALA A 49 -9.39 -4.11 -10.42
C ALA A 49 -8.10 -4.53 -11.17
N PRO A 50 -7.13 -3.64 -11.47
CA PRO A 50 -5.90 -4.03 -12.17
C PRO A 50 -4.88 -4.82 -11.32
N ILE A 51 -5.07 -4.91 -9.99
CA ILE A 51 -4.12 -5.56 -9.07
C ILE A 51 -4.76 -6.59 -8.12
N ALA A 52 -6.08 -6.68 -8.00
CA ALA A 52 -6.73 -7.55 -7.03
C ALA A 52 -6.43 -9.06 -7.24
N LEU A 53 -6.12 -9.48 -8.47
CA LEU A 53 -5.73 -10.86 -8.78
C LEU A 53 -4.22 -11.11 -8.67
N TYR A 54 -3.43 -10.16 -8.17
CA TYR A 54 -2.00 -10.38 -7.90
C TYR A 54 -1.81 -11.31 -6.69
N PRO A 55 -0.69 -12.06 -6.62
CA PRO A 55 -0.36 -12.88 -5.45
C PRO A 55 -0.35 -12.08 -4.15
N ASP A 56 -0.90 -12.65 -3.08
CA ASP A 56 -1.11 -12.02 -1.77
C ASP A 56 0.19 -11.37 -1.25
N SER A 57 1.32 -12.07 -1.36
CA SER A 57 2.64 -11.62 -0.89
C SER A 57 3.25 -10.44 -1.67
N LEU A 58 2.79 -10.19 -2.90
CA LEU A 58 3.15 -8.99 -3.68
C LEU A 58 2.15 -7.87 -3.43
N LEU A 59 0.87 -8.20 -3.37
CA LEU A 59 -0.22 -7.23 -3.21
C LEU A 59 -0.17 -6.53 -1.84
N THR A 60 0.23 -7.21 -0.77
CA THR A 60 0.51 -6.59 0.53
C THR A 60 1.58 -5.49 0.44
N HIS A 61 2.70 -5.76 -0.23
CA HIS A 61 3.79 -4.79 -0.37
C HIS A 61 3.38 -3.60 -1.25
N ILE A 62 2.58 -3.82 -2.31
CA ILE A 62 2.00 -2.75 -3.14
C ILE A 62 1.15 -1.80 -2.29
N LEU A 63 0.24 -2.34 -1.46
CA LEU A 63 -0.65 -1.53 -0.62
C LEU A 63 0.12 -0.73 0.43
N ILE A 64 1.12 -1.34 1.08
CA ILE A 64 1.96 -0.63 2.06
C ILE A 64 2.80 0.45 1.35
N ALA A 65 3.50 0.12 0.27
CA ALA A 65 4.37 1.06 -0.45
C ALA A 65 3.60 2.27 -1.01
N ALA A 66 2.35 2.08 -1.44
CA ALA A 66 1.48 3.16 -1.91
C ALA A 66 1.22 4.24 -0.82
N THR A 67 1.37 3.91 0.46
CA THR A 67 1.26 4.90 1.56
C THR A 67 2.47 5.84 1.65
N TYR A 68 3.59 5.48 1.01
CA TYR A 68 4.89 6.16 1.03
C TYR A 68 5.35 6.60 -0.39
N PRO A 69 4.55 7.38 -1.14
CA PRO A 69 4.75 7.58 -2.58
C PRO A 69 6.04 8.32 -2.97
N LEU A 70 6.71 9.04 -2.06
CA LEU A 70 8.02 9.62 -2.36
C LEU A 70 9.13 8.57 -2.35
N GLU A 71 9.05 7.57 -1.47
CA GLU A 71 10.02 6.47 -1.40
C GLU A 71 9.90 5.55 -2.62
N VAL A 72 8.67 5.29 -3.07
CA VAL A 72 8.37 4.63 -4.36
C VAL A 72 9.08 5.34 -5.52
N VAL A 73 9.00 6.67 -5.61
CA VAL A 73 9.64 7.47 -6.66
C VAL A 73 11.17 7.44 -6.56
N GLU A 74 11.73 7.46 -5.34
CA GLU A 74 13.17 7.34 -5.13
C GLU A 74 13.70 5.93 -5.48
N ALA A 75 12.95 4.88 -5.12
CA ALA A 75 13.27 3.49 -5.43
C ALA A 75 13.15 3.19 -6.94
N SER A 76 12.11 3.71 -7.61
CA SER A 76 11.99 3.69 -9.07
C SER A 76 13.21 4.36 -9.73
N ARG A 77 13.59 5.56 -9.30
CA ARG A 77 14.79 6.26 -9.79
C ARG A 77 16.10 5.54 -9.47
N LEU A 78 16.17 4.72 -8.42
CA LEU A 78 17.31 3.86 -8.13
C LEU A 78 17.37 2.71 -9.15
N GLN A 79 16.25 2.01 -9.38
CA GLN A 79 16.14 0.93 -10.35
C GLN A 79 16.49 1.41 -11.76
N SER A 80 15.92 2.54 -12.23
CA SER A 80 16.12 2.99 -13.62
C SER A 80 17.54 3.50 -13.90
N LYS A 81 18.33 3.78 -12.87
CA LYS A 81 19.78 4.08 -12.97
C LYS A 81 20.66 2.83 -12.92
N ASN A 82 20.09 1.65 -12.67
CA ASN A 82 20.80 0.41 -12.38
C ASN A 82 20.10 -0.79 -13.05
N THR A 83 19.53 -0.60 -14.25
CA THR A 83 18.68 -1.59 -14.96
C THR A 83 19.37 -2.93 -15.24
N LEU A 84 20.70 -2.96 -15.26
CA LEU A 84 21.51 -4.17 -15.47
C LEU A 84 21.84 -4.93 -14.17
N LEU A 85 21.44 -4.42 -12.99
CA LEU A 85 21.78 -5.07 -11.71
C LEU A 85 20.67 -6.05 -11.26
N PRO A 86 21.04 -7.26 -10.79
CA PRO A 86 20.11 -8.16 -10.13
C PRO A 86 19.41 -7.52 -8.92
N ALA A 87 18.18 -7.95 -8.65
CA ALA A 87 17.36 -7.41 -7.56
C ALA A 87 18.05 -7.41 -6.18
N GLU A 88 18.83 -8.45 -5.87
CA GLU A 88 19.62 -8.53 -4.63
C GLU A 88 20.66 -7.40 -4.52
N GLN A 89 21.31 -7.02 -5.62
CA GLN A 89 22.25 -5.89 -5.65
C GLN A 89 21.54 -4.53 -5.60
N LEU A 90 20.32 -4.42 -6.13
CA LEU A 90 19.47 -3.23 -5.96
C LEU A 90 19.02 -3.07 -4.50
N MET A 91 18.65 -4.17 -3.83
CA MET A 91 18.30 -4.20 -2.41
C MET A 91 19.50 -3.84 -1.53
N ALA A 92 20.71 -4.38 -1.80
CA ALA A 92 21.94 -3.97 -1.12
C ALA A 92 22.22 -2.46 -1.28
N LYS A 93 21.99 -1.88 -2.47
CA LYS A 93 22.06 -0.42 -2.67
C LYS A 93 20.97 0.38 -1.95
N ALA A 94 19.94 -0.29 -1.41
CA ALA A 94 18.89 0.29 -0.58
C ALA A 94 19.11 0.06 0.93
N GLU A 95 20.07 -0.75 1.38
CA GLU A 95 20.34 -0.99 2.81
C GLU A 95 20.79 0.26 3.58
N GLY A 96 21.27 1.30 2.87
CA GLY A 96 21.54 2.64 3.41
C GLY A 96 20.37 3.64 3.24
N LYS A 97 19.14 3.17 2.99
CA LYS A 97 17.95 4.02 2.82
C LYS A 97 16.96 3.81 3.95
N GLU A 98 16.52 4.91 4.54
CA GLU A 98 15.39 4.95 5.48
C GLU A 98 14.05 4.82 4.72
N TRP A 99 13.90 3.77 3.90
CA TRP A 99 12.66 3.40 3.22
C TRP A 99 11.94 2.29 4.01
N ASP A 100 10.61 2.19 3.88
CA ASP A 100 9.91 1.03 4.43
C ASP A 100 10.31 -0.27 3.69
N PRO A 101 10.49 -1.42 4.38
CA PRO A 101 10.87 -2.69 3.75
C PRO A 101 9.98 -3.11 2.57
N SER A 102 8.72 -2.69 2.55
CA SER A 102 7.78 -2.97 1.46
C SER A 102 8.16 -2.24 0.15
N VAL A 103 8.74 -1.04 0.26
CA VAL A 103 9.28 -0.28 -0.89
C VAL A 103 10.57 -0.95 -1.39
N ILE A 104 11.41 -1.44 -0.49
CA ILE A 104 12.64 -2.18 -0.81
C ILE A 104 12.29 -3.50 -1.53
N ALA A 105 11.27 -4.23 -1.04
CA ALA A 105 10.78 -5.46 -1.66
C ALA A 105 10.33 -5.28 -3.13
N LEU A 106 9.75 -4.12 -3.47
CA LEU A 106 9.32 -3.80 -4.84
C LEU A 106 10.48 -3.50 -5.81
N LEU A 107 11.73 -3.37 -5.35
CA LEU A 107 12.90 -3.27 -6.25
C LEU A 107 13.09 -4.52 -7.14
N ALA A 108 12.56 -5.67 -6.71
CA ALA A 108 12.53 -6.89 -7.53
C ALA A 108 11.44 -6.87 -8.62
N PHE A 109 10.48 -5.94 -8.56
CA PHE A 109 9.31 -5.85 -9.43
C PHE A 109 9.30 -4.53 -10.21
N PRO A 110 10.27 -4.33 -11.14
CA PRO A 110 10.54 -3.04 -11.76
C PRO A 110 9.31 -2.42 -12.42
N ASN A 111 8.49 -3.23 -13.08
CA ASN A 111 7.31 -2.80 -13.84
C ASN A 111 6.16 -2.33 -12.93
N VAL A 112 6.05 -2.92 -11.72
CA VAL A 112 5.11 -2.55 -10.67
C VAL A 112 5.57 -1.26 -9.99
N LEU A 113 6.86 -1.18 -9.68
CA LEU A 113 7.50 0.00 -9.09
C LEU A 113 7.46 1.21 -10.05
N GLU A 114 7.68 1.00 -11.34
CA GLU A 114 7.51 1.99 -12.40
C GLU A 114 6.05 2.46 -12.48
N LYS A 115 5.07 1.54 -12.51
CA LYS A 115 3.65 1.92 -12.54
C LYS A 115 3.25 2.76 -11.31
N LEU A 116 3.71 2.39 -10.12
CA LEU A 116 3.49 3.15 -8.89
C LEU A 116 4.17 4.53 -8.90
N SER A 117 5.30 4.66 -9.61
CA SER A 117 6.08 5.90 -9.74
C SER A 117 5.55 6.85 -10.82
N ASN A 118 5.10 6.31 -11.96
CA ASN A 118 4.56 7.08 -13.08
C ASN A 118 3.11 7.52 -12.81
N ASP A 119 2.28 6.69 -12.18
CA ASP A 119 0.87 6.98 -11.87
C ASP A 119 0.67 7.47 -10.42
N LEU A 120 1.32 8.58 -10.06
CA LEU A 120 1.25 9.15 -8.72
C LEU A 120 -0.17 9.49 -8.25
N THR A 121 -1.10 9.69 -9.17
CA THR A 121 -2.51 9.95 -8.83
C THR A 121 -3.21 8.66 -8.36
N TRP A 122 -3.00 7.54 -9.06
CA TRP A 122 -3.47 6.24 -8.60
C TRP A 122 -2.77 5.81 -7.31
N THR A 123 -1.44 5.91 -7.23
CA THR A 123 -0.65 5.53 -6.04
C THR A 123 -1.08 6.29 -4.78
N GLN A 124 -1.27 7.61 -4.87
CA GLN A 124 -1.75 8.41 -3.73
C GLN A 124 -3.18 8.03 -3.31
N LYS A 125 -4.09 7.80 -4.28
CA LYS A 125 -5.45 7.32 -3.96
C LYS A 125 -5.45 5.96 -3.28
N LEU A 126 -4.63 5.01 -3.77
CA LEU A 126 -4.52 3.66 -3.24
C LEU A 126 -4.01 3.67 -1.79
N GLY A 127 -2.92 4.40 -1.54
CA GLY A 127 -2.37 4.59 -0.19
C GLY A 127 -3.35 5.32 0.73
N ASP A 128 -4.02 6.37 0.27
CA ASP A 128 -5.00 7.10 1.10
C ASP A 128 -6.28 6.30 1.37
N ALA A 129 -6.71 5.42 0.47
CA ALA A 129 -7.81 4.49 0.73
C ALA A 129 -7.42 3.47 1.81
N PHE A 130 -6.24 2.85 1.68
CA PHE A 130 -5.71 1.87 2.65
C PHE A 130 -5.55 2.48 4.06
N LEU A 131 -5.06 3.72 4.15
CA LEU A 131 -4.94 4.44 5.42
C LEU A 131 -6.26 4.96 6.01
N GLN A 132 -7.28 5.12 5.16
CA GLN A 132 -8.60 5.58 5.59
C GLN A 132 -9.41 4.41 6.15
N ASP A 133 -9.57 3.35 5.37
CA ASP A 133 -10.36 2.17 5.70
C ASP A 133 -9.73 0.90 5.09
N GLU A 134 -8.75 0.35 5.82
CA GLU A 134 -8.08 -0.92 5.49
C GLU A 134 -9.10 -2.05 5.31
N ALA A 135 -10.11 -2.15 6.19
CA ALA A 135 -11.02 -3.28 6.21
C ALA A 135 -11.93 -3.30 4.98
N LYS A 136 -12.49 -2.14 4.61
CA LYS A 136 -13.29 -2.00 3.39
C LYS A 136 -12.46 -2.21 2.12
N LEU A 137 -11.22 -1.73 2.09
CA LEU A 137 -10.33 -1.97 0.95
C LEU A 137 -10.06 -3.47 0.75
N LEU A 138 -9.77 -4.21 1.83
CA LEU A 138 -9.54 -5.66 1.74
C LEU A 138 -10.83 -6.43 1.40
N ALA A 139 -12.01 -5.96 1.84
CA ALA A 139 -13.29 -6.50 1.41
C ALA A 139 -13.50 -6.31 -0.11
N SER A 140 -13.22 -5.12 -0.66
CA SER A 140 -13.29 -4.87 -2.11
C SER A 140 -12.32 -5.74 -2.93
N ILE A 141 -11.15 -6.12 -2.39
CA ILE A 141 -10.25 -7.09 -3.05
C ILE A 141 -10.91 -8.49 -3.11
N GLN A 142 -11.52 -8.94 -2.01
CA GLN A 142 -12.20 -10.25 -1.96
C GLN A 142 -13.44 -10.27 -2.85
N SER A 143 -14.22 -9.19 -2.87
CA SER A 143 -15.39 -8.98 -3.73
C SER A 143 -15.03 -9.00 -5.23
N LEU A 144 -13.88 -8.44 -5.62
CA LEU A 144 -13.33 -8.57 -6.98
C LEU A 144 -12.86 -9.99 -7.28
N ARG A 145 -12.20 -10.66 -6.33
CA ARG A 145 -11.76 -12.06 -6.52
C ARG A 145 -12.94 -13.01 -6.67
N GLN A 146 -14.01 -12.83 -5.89
CA GLN A 146 -15.25 -13.60 -6.01
C GLN A 146 -15.90 -13.39 -7.38
N GLN A 147 -15.95 -12.16 -7.89
CA GLN A 147 -16.44 -11.86 -9.23
C GLN A 147 -15.58 -12.50 -10.35
N ALA A 148 -14.26 -12.64 -10.16
CA ALA A 148 -13.40 -13.36 -11.09
C ALA A 148 -13.53 -14.90 -10.99
N ASP A 149 -13.97 -15.40 -9.83
CA ASP A 149 -14.27 -16.81 -9.59
C ASP A 149 -15.60 -17.22 -10.24
N GLU A 150 -16.62 -16.37 -10.10
CA GLU A 150 -17.93 -16.46 -10.79
C GLU A 150 -17.79 -16.37 -12.32
N ALA A 151 -16.75 -15.70 -12.81
CA ALA A 151 -16.39 -15.60 -14.23
C ALA A 151 -15.43 -16.71 -14.71
N ASP A 152 -15.16 -17.74 -13.89
CA ASP A 152 -14.21 -18.85 -14.11
C ASP A 152 -12.80 -18.41 -14.59
N SER A 153 -12.44 -17.14 -14.38
CA SER A 153 -11.15 -16.61 -14.85
C SER A 153 -10.00 -17.07 -13.95
N LEU A 154 -10.29 -17.44 -12.70
CA LEU A 154 -9.26 -17.93 -11.77
C LEU A 154 -8.73 -19.33 -12.08
N SER A 155 -9.43 -20.13 -12.92
CA SER A 155 -8.96 -21.45 -13.33
C SER A 155 -7.86 -21.40 -14.40
N GLU A 156 -7.76 -20.30 -15.16
CA GLU A 156 -6.73 -20.07 -16.17
C GLU A 156 -5.34 -19.68 -15.61
N MET A 157 -5.22 -19.48 -14.29
CA MET A 157 -4.06 -18.82 -13.68
C MET A 157 -2.85 -19.75 -13.42
N GLU A 158 -2.20 -20.22 -14.49
CA GLU A 158 -1.12 -21.24 -14.47
C GLU A 158 0.01 -21.06 -13.42
N ASN A 159 0.43 -19.83 -13.11
CA ASN A 159 1.63 -19.57 -12.29
C ASN A 159 1.34 -19.30 -10.79
N VAL A 160 0.11 -19.53 -10.33
CA VAL A 160 -0.32 -19.32 -8.94
C VAL A 160 -1.16 -20.50 -8.43
N SER A 161 -1.20 -20.66 -7.11
CA SER A 161 -2.19 -21.50 -6.43
C SER A 161 -3.35 -20.63 -5.95
N VAL A 162 -4.55 -20.90 -6.45
CA VAL A 162 -5.79 -20.24 -6.03
C VAL A 162 -6.54 -21.14 -5.04
N THR A 163 -6.50 -20.77 -3.76
CA THR A 163 -7.15 -21.54 -2.68
C THR A 163 -8.37 -20.82 -2.14
N ARG A 164 -9.50 -21.53 -2.03
CA ARG A 164 -10.77 -21.04 -1.49
C ARG A 164 -10.96 -21.57 -0.07
N VAL A 165 -10.98 -20.69 0.93
CA VAL A 165 -11.10 -21.07 2.36
C VAL A 165 -12.05 -20.10 3.05
N ASN A 166 -13.10 -20.60 3.72
CA ASN A 166 -14.05 -19.77 4.49
C ASN A 166 -14.61 -18.57 3.68
N ASN A 167 -14.99 -18.82 2.42
CA ASN A 167 -15.45 -17.83 1.44
C ASN A 167 -14.43 -16.73 1.06
N GLN A 168 -13.15 -16.94 1.38
CA GLN A 168 -12.02 -16.07 1.03
C GLN A 168 -11.16 -16.75 -0.03
N ILE A 169 -10.77 -15.97 -1.04
CA ILE A 169 -9.87 -16.41 -2.12
C ILE A 169 -8.46 -15.92 -1.81
N VAL A 170 -7.54 -16.87 -1.65
CA VAL A 170 -6.11 -16.66 -1.44
C VAL A 170 -5.38 -16.99 -2.73
N ILE A 171 -4.49 -16.10 -3.19
CA ILE A 171 -3.65 -16.31 -4.37
C ILE A 171 -2.20 -16.33 -3.88
N GLU A 172 -1.57 -17.50 -3.84
CA GLU A 172 -0.14 -17.64 -3.52
C GLU A 172 0.65 -18.02 -4.78
N PRO A 173 1.94 -17.66 -4.92
CA PRO A 173 2.77 -18.14 -6.03
C PRO A 173 2.82 -19.67 -6.06
N ALA A 174 2.78 -20.29 -7.26
CA ALA A 174 2.83 -21.75 -7.38
C ALA A 174 4.16 -22.36 -6.90
N GLN A 175 5.24 -21.56 -6.89
CA GLN A 175 6.54 -21.87 -6.31
C GLN A 175 6.96 -20.70 -5.40
N PRO A 176 7.31 -20.93 -4.12
CA PRO A 176 7.64 -19.82 -3.22
C PRO A 176 8.93 -19.08 -3.62
N GLU A 177 9.83 -19.71 -4.38
CA GLU A 177 11.06 -19.14 -4.93
C GLU A 177 10.82 -18.15 -6.08
N VAL A 178 9.67 -18.19 -6.76
CA VAL A 178 9.44 -17.46 -8.03
C VAL A 178 8.06 -16.80 -8.06
N ILE A 179 8.05 -15.47 -8.15
CA ILE A 179 6.80 -14.69 -8.28
C ILE A 179 6.66 -14.20 -9.72
N TYR A 180 5.66 -14.75 -10.42
CA TYR A 180 5.18 -14.22 -11.69
C TYR A 180 4.14 -13.14 -11.41
N VAL A 181 4.28 -11.97 -12.04
CA VAL A 181 3.27 -10.91 -11.97
C VAL A 181 2.24 -11.16 -13.08
N PRO A 182 0.96 -11.40 -12.75
CA PRO A 182 -0.08 -11.50 -13.75
C PRO A 182 -0.40 -10.12 -14.32
N TYR A 183 -0.55 -10.05 -15.63
CA TYR A 183 -1.22 -8.96 -16.33
C TYR A 183 -2.47 -9.54 -17.00
N TYR A 184 -3.55 -8.77 -17.01
CA TYR A 184 -4.85 -9.18 -17.54
C TYR A 184 -5.65 -7.94 -17.94
N ASP A 185 -6.77 -8.14 -18.64
CA ASP A 185 -7.75 -7.07 -18.89
C ASP A 185 -8.89 -7.14 -17.85
N PRO A 186 -9.01 -6.16 -16.92
CA PRO A 186 -10.12 -6.07 -15.99
C PRO A 186 -11.51 -6.01 -16.63
N ARG A 187 -11.63 -5.68 -17.92
CA ARG A 187 -12.89 -5.68 -18.66
C ARG A 187 -13.34 -7.08 -19.09
N VAL A 188 -12.50 -8.10 -18.86
CA VAL A 188 -12.72 -9.49 -19.27
C VAL A 188 -12.74 -10.41 -18.04
N VAL A 189 -11.70 -10.39 -17.19
CA VAL A 189 -11.55 -11.36 -16.08
C VAL A 189 -12.55 -11.21 -14.93
N TYR A 190 -13.37 -10.15 -14.93
CA TYR A 190 -14.45 -9.94 -13.97
C TYR A 190 -15.84 -10.11 -14.60
N GLY A 191 -15.92 -10.67 -15.82
CA GLY A 191 -17.18 -10.94 -16.52
C GLY A 191 -18.10 -9.71 -16.61
N HIS A 192 -19.31 -9.84 -16.06
CA HIS A 192 -20.25 -8.72 -15.97
C HIS A 192 -19.81 -7.69 -14.90
N TRP A 193 -19.34 -6.53 -15.35
CA TRP A 193 -18.94 -5.45 -14.44
C TRP A 193 -20.13 -4.66 -13.87
N ARG A 194 -20.48 -4.92 -12.61
CA ARG A 194 -21.60 -4.29 -11.88
C ARG A 194 -21.62 -2.75 -11.85
N TRP A 195 -20.46 -2.07 -11.83
CA TRP A 195 -20.42 -0.62 -11.65
C TRP A 195 -20.38 0.16 -12.98
N TYR A 196 -21.53 0.30 -13.64
CA TYR A 196 -21.65 1.04 -14.92
C TYR A 196 -21.00 2.45 -14.92
N ARG A 197 -21.12 3.20 -13.81
CA ARG A 197 -20.53 4.55 -13.69
C ARG A 197 -19.03 4.57 -13.31
N TYR A 198 -18.46 3.42 -12.97
CA TYR A 198 -17.06 3.25 -12.57
C TYR A 198 -16.47 2.04 -13.31
N PRO A 199 -16.36 2.07 -14.65
CA PRO A 199 -15.80 0.96 -15.44
C PRO A 199 -14.35 0.68 -15.03
N PRO A 200 -13.88 -0.58 -15.09
CA PRO A 200 -12.60 -0.94 -14.52
C PRO A 200 -11.45 -0.41 -15.38
N VAL A 201 -10.36 0.00 -14.73
CA VAL A 201 -9.26 0.69 -15.42
C VAL A 201 -8.42 -0.31 -16.22
N TYR A 202 -8.41 -0.19 -17.54
CA TYR A 202 -7.45 -0.91 -18.38
C TYR A 202 -6.09 -0.19 -18.36
N TRP A 203 -5.01 -0.94 -18.14
CA TRP A 203 -3.64 -0.47 -18.35
C TRP A 203 -3.09 -1.15 -19.60
N ALA A 204 -2.40 -0.41 -20.48
CA ALA A 204 -1.75 -1.02 -21.64
C ALA A 204 -0.64 -2.00 -21.19
N PRO A 205 -0.46 -3.15 -21.88
CA PRO A 205 0.63 -4.07 -21.59
C PRO A 205 1.96 -3.44 -22.03
N TYR A 206 3.02 -3.70 -21.28
CA TYR A 206 4.38 -3.46 -21.77
C TYR A 206 4.73 -4.47 -22.89
N PRO A 207 5.63 -4.12 -23.85
CA PRO A 207 5.82 -4.92 -25.08
C PRO A 207 6.34 -6.35 -24.91
N TYR A 208 6.86 -6.71 -23.74
CA TYR A 208 7.45 -8.04 -23.45
C TYR A 208 6.47 -9.03 -22.80
N TYR A 209 5.21 -8.68 -22.58
CA TYR A 209 4.22 -9.63 -22.05
C TYR A 209 3.94 -10.74 -23.07
N VAL A 210 4.24 -11.99 -22.68
CA VAL A 210 4.01 -13.16 -23.53
C VAL A 210 2.51 -13.48 -23.55
N ARG A 211 1.87 -13.22 -24.68
CA ARG A 211 0.48 -13.60 -24.95
C ARG A 211 0.41 -15.09 -25.27
N ARG A 212 -0.34 -15.89 -24.49
CA ARG A 212 -0.79 -17.21 -24.93
C ARG A 212 -1.88 -17.08 -26.03
N PRO A 213 -2.01 -18.05 -26.94
CA PRO A 213 -3.11 -18.07 -27.93
C PRO A 213 -4.51 -18.13 -27.29
N TYR A 214 -4.59 -18.76 -26.11
CA TYR A 214 -5.80 -18.95 -25.31
C TYR A 214 -5.54 -18.48 -23.87
N GLY A 215 -6.57 -17.96 -23.20
CA GLY A 215 -6.48 -17.40 -21.85
C GLY A 215 -6.48 -15.87 -21.79
N HIS A 216 -6.92 -15.34 -20.65
CA HIS A 216 -7.04 -13.91 -20.34
C HIS A 216 -5.82 -13.34 -19.60
N PHE A 217 -4.92 -14.20 -19.12
CA PHE A 217 -3.73 -13.84 -18.36
C PHE A 217 -2.45 -13.89 -19.20
N TYR A 218 -1.63 -12.86 -19.00
CA TYR A 218 -0.32 -12.67 -19.61
C TYR A 218 0.69 -12.62 -18.46
N TRP A 219 1.84 -13.24 -18.64
CA TRP A 219 2.83 -13.33 -17.57
C TRP A 219 4.10 -12.56 -17.95
N ASN A 220 4.63 -11.80 -16.99
CA ASN A 220 5.99 -11.28 -17.07
C ASN A 220 7.00 -12.42 -16.77
N THR A 221 8.29 -12.17 -17.02
CA THR A 221 9.36 -13.05 -16.52
C THR A 221 9.23 -13.28 -15.01
N GLY A 222 9.42 -14.54 -14.58
CA GLY A 222 9.36 -14.92 -13.17
C GLY A 222 10.46 -14.25 -12.38
N VAL A 223 10.09 -13.58 -11.28
CA VAL A 223 11.03 -12.90 -10.39
C VAL A 223 11.49 -13.88 -9.31
N HIS A 224 12.78 -14.20 -9.29
CA HIS A 224 13.36 -15.00 -8.22
C HIS A 224 13.42 -14.20 -6.91
N ILE A 225 12.86 -14.78 -5.84
CA ILE A 225 12.62 -14.14 -4.56
C ILE A 225 13.18 -15.00 -3.43
N ARG A 226 13.86 -14.38 -2.47
CA ARG A 226 14.42 -15.06 -1.29
C ARG A 226 13.41 -15.07 -0.14
N PHE A 227 13.59 -16.01 0.79
CA PHE A 227 12.69 -16.25 1.94
C PHE A 227 12.36 -15.01 2.80
N ASN A 228 13.21 -13.98 2.80
CA ASN A 228 13.03 -12.76 3.59
C ASN A 228 11.95 -11.83 3.03
N PHE A 229 11.49 -12.01 1.79
CA PHE A 229 10.37 -11.27 1.19
C PHE A 229 9.01 -11.61 1.81
N TYR A 230 8.86 -12.83 2.33
CA TYR A 230 7.63 -13.37 2.90
C TYR A 230 7.44 -12.91 4.36
N PHE A 231 7.38 -11.59 4.54
CA PHE A 231 7.25 -10.95 5.84
C PHE A 231 5.88 -10.33 6.11
N SER A 232 5.11 -10.01 5.07
CA SER A 232 3.75 -9.48 5.15
C SER A 232 2.72 -10.48 4.64
N ALA A 233 1.49 -10.44 5.17
CA ALA A 233 0.38 -11.28 4.74
C ALA A 233 -0.98 -10.66 5.06
N PHE A 234 -2.02 -10.96 4.26
CA PHE A 234 -3.39 -10.59 4.59
C PHE A 234 -3.98 -11.51 5.66
N HIS A 235 -4.41 -10.95 6.79
CA HIS A 235 -5.23 -11.61 7.78
C HIS A 235 -6.71 -11.47 7.40
N TRP A 236 -7.10 -12.06 6.26
CA TRP A 236 -8.41 -11.90 5.60
C TRP A 236 -9.63 -11.93 6.57
N SER A 237 -9.69 -12.88 7.50
CA SER A 237 -10.77 -12.98 8.52
C SER A 237 -10.85 -11.83 9.50
N ASN A 238 -9.76 -11.11 9.74
CA ASN A 238 -9.68 -9.95 10.62
C ASN A 238 -9.46 -8.65 9.84
N HIS A 239 -9.61 -8.69 8.51
CA HIS A 239 -9.60 -7.54 7.60
C HIS A 239 -8.42 -6.56 7.79
N HIS A 240 -7.20 -7.08 7.99
CA HIS A 240 -5.97 -6.27 8.03
C HIS A 240 -4.73 -7.00 7.49
N ILE A 241 -3.67 -6.24 7.15
CA ILE A 241 -2.34 -6.79 6.86
C ILE A 241 -1.59 -7.02 8.18
N VAL A 242 -0.94 -8.18 8.30
CA VAL A 242 0.06 -8.46 9.34
C VAL A 242 1.47 -8.43 8.76
N VAL A 243 2.44 -8.05 9.59
CA VAL A 243 3.88 -8.10 9.32
C VAL A 243 4.63 -8.87 10.39
N THR A 244 5.74 -9.47 10.00
CA THR A 244 6.63 -10.29 10.85
C THR A 244 8.08 -9.84 10.71
N HIS A 245 8.92 -10.21 11.68
CA HIS A 245 10.37 -9.98 11.57
C HIS A 245 10.97 -10.78 10.39
N HIS A 246 11.65 -10.07 9.50
CA HIS A 246 12.05 -10.57 8.17
C HIS A 246 13.53 -10.94 8.04
N HIS A 247 14.41 -10.27 8.78
CA HIS A 247 15.86 -10.50 8.75
C HIS A 247 16.29 -11.91 9.23
N ASN A 248 15.47 -12.58 10.05
CA ASN A 248 15.83 -13.82 10.75
C ASN A 248 15.02 -15.05 10.26
N SER A 249 14.53 -15.04 9.02
CA SER A 249 14.04 -16.27 8.38
C SER A 249 15.17 -16.97 7.64
N HIS A 250 15.15 -18.31 7.59
CA HIS A 250 15.99 -19.12 6.68
C HIS A 250 15.15 -20.03 5.77
N HIS A 251 13.82 -19.89 5.83
CA HIS A 251 12.85 -20.74 5.15
C HIS A 251 11.72 -19.88 4.59
N TYR A 252 11.16 -20.28 3.45
CA TYR A 252 9.94 -19.67 2.93
C TYR A 252 8.77 -19.84 3.91
N ARG A 253 7.90 -18.83 3.98
CA ARG A 253 6.76 -18.80 4.91
C ARG A 253 5.46 -18.72 4.10
N HIS A 254 4.71 -19.82 4.05
CA HIS A 254 3.32 -19.81 3.57
C HIS A 254 2.48 -18.83 4.39
N ARG A 255 1.48 -18.20 3.77
CA ARG A 255 0.60 -17.18 4.38
C ARG A 255 0.13 -17.56 5.79
N GLY A 256 -0.37 -18.79 5.97
CA GLY A 256 -0.89 -19.28 7.25
C GLY A 256 0.14 -19.26 8.40
N ARG A 257 1.42 -19.48 8.10
CA ARG A 257 2.52 -19.42 9.08
C ARG A 257 2.97 -17.99 9.38
N ILE A 258 2.81 -17.05 8.45
CA ILE A 258 3.03 -15.62 8.71
C ILE A 258 1.97 -15.15 9.70
N VAL A 259 0.69 -15.40 9.39
CA VAL A 259 -0.48 -14.92 10.14
C VAL A 259 -0.55 -15.46 11.57
N THR A 260 -0.15 -16.71 11.82
CA THR A 260 -0.21 -17.35 13.14
C THR A 260 1.09 -17.28 13.95
N SER A 261 2.15 -16.65 13.43
CA SER A 261 3.44 -16.61 14.15
C SER A 261 3.39 -15.68 15.38
N HIS A 262 4.06 -16.08 16.46
CA HIS A 262 4.18 -15.28 17.69
C HIS A 262 4.81 -13.88 17.48
N GLY A 263 5.54 -13.69 16.38
CA GLY A 263 6.12 -12.41 15.96
C GLY A 263 5.30 -11.65 14.91
N ALA A 264 4.06 -12.07 14.63
CA ALA A 264 3.13 -11.37 13.76
C ALA A 264 2.48 -10.21 14.52
N GLN A 265 2.44 -9.04 13.89
CA GLN A 265 1.77 -7.84 14.38
C GLN A 265 0.96 -7.24 13.24
N ARG A 266 -0.19 -6.61 13.54
CA ARG A 266 -0.90 -5.81 12.53
C ARG A 266 0.04 -4.72 12.02
N TRP A 267 0.10 -4.52 10.71
CA TRP A 267 0.88 -3.46 10.10
C TRP A 267 0.45 -2.09 10.62
N GLN A 268 1.41 -1.21 10.86
CA GLN A 268 1.17 0.15 11.33
C GLN A 268 1.85 1.15 10.40
N HIS A 269 1.05 2.11 9.94
CA HIS A 269 1.54 3.22 9.13
C HIS A 269 2.55 4.08 9.91
N LYS A 270 3.64 4.45 9.23
CA LYS A 270 4.74 5.24 9.77
C LYS A 270 4.80 6.61 9.06
N PRO A 271 4.25 7.68 9.64
CA PRO A 271 4.13 8.98 8.96
C PRO A 271 5.46 9.58 8.46
N GLN A 272 6.59 9.19 9.03
CA GLN A 272 7.93 9.58 8.60
C GLN A 272 8.27 9.13 7.17
N HIS A 273 7.96 7.88 6.80
CA HIS A 273 8.23 7.35 5.45
C HIS A 273 7.34 8.01 4.37
N ARG A 274 6.22 8.63 4.77
CA ARG A 274 5.41 9.45 3.86
C ARG A 274 6.05 10.81 3.54
N ARG A 275 7.11 11.21 4.26
CA ARG A 275 7.98 12.36 3.94
C ARG A 275 7.22 13.67 3.67
N GLY A 276 6.13 13.88 4.39
CA GLY A 276 5.29 15.09 4.26
C GLY A 276 4.37 15.16 3.03
N VAL A 277 4.16 14.06 2.30
CA VAL A 277 3.05 14.00 1.31
C VAL A 277 1.72 14.08 2.06
N ALA A 278 0.86 15.02 1.66
CA ALA A 278 -0.42 15.27 2.33
C ALA A 278 -1.35 14.03 2.27
N TYR A 279 -2.25 13.89 3.25
CA TYR A 279 -3.32 12.90 3.21
C TYR A 279 -4.57 13.47 2.53
N ARG A 280 -5.35 12.64 1.84
CA ARG A 280 -6.60 13.04 1.19
C ARG A 280 -7.62 13.67 2.15
N SER A 281 -7.95 13.00 3.26
CA SER A 281 -9.03 13.39 4.19
C SER A 281 -8.52 14.00 5.51
N ASN A 282 -9.36 14.80 6.16
CA ASN A 282 -9.03 15.44 7.46
C ASN A 282 -8.90 14.41 8.60
N HIS A 283 -9.74 13.38 8.61
CA HIS A 283 -9.69 12.28 9.58
C HIS A 283 -8.35 11.52 9.55
N VAL A 284 -7.83 11.15 8.37
CA VAL A 284 -6.52 10.47 8.25
C VAL A 284 -5.37 11.40 8.65
N LYS A 285 -5.46 12.70 8.32
CA LYS A 285 -4.51 13.71 8.79
C LYS A 285 -4.46 13.79 10.32
N GLN A 286 -5.62 13.76 11.00
CA GLN A 286 -5.73 13.77 12.46
C GLN A 286 -5.20 12.47 13.08
N ARG A 287 -5.64 11.29 12.58
CA ARG A 287 -5.18 9.95 13.00
C ARG A 287 -3.65 9.83 13.05
N TYR A 288 -2.95 10.52 12.15
CA TYR A 288 -1.49 10.50 12.03
C TYR A 288 -0.80 11.84 12.35
N ASN A 289 -1.45 12.71 13.15
CA ASN A 289 -0.90 13.95 13.70
C ASN A 289 -0.14 14.84 12.68
N SER A 290 -0.64 14.93 11.45
CA SER A 290 0.07 15.64 10.38
C SER A 290 -0.19 17.14 10.40
N HIS A 291 0.89 17.92 10.51
CA HIS A 291 0.86 19.38 10.48
C HIS A 291 0.41 19.99 9.14
N ARG A 292 0.44 19.22 8.04
CA ARG A 292 0.10 19.73 6.70
C ARG A 292 -1.42 19.67 6.48
N PRO A 293 -2.02 20.64 5.76
CA PRO A 293 -3.44 20.58 5.42
C PRO A 293 -3.74 19.36 4.55
N SER A 294 -4.93 18.78 4.72
CA SER A 294 -5.39 17.67 3.88
C SER A 294 -5.67 18.14 2.44
N MET A 295 -5.70 17.21 1.49
CA MET A 295 -6.05 17.56 0.11
C MET A 295 -7.51 18.02 0.00
N ALA A 296 -8.43 17.44 0.79
CA ALA A 296 -9.83 17.87 0.89
C ALA A 296 -9.95 19.33 1.36
N HIS A 297 -9.33 19.67 2.50
CA HIS A 297 -9.30 21.04 3.02
C HIS A 297 -8.68 22.02 2.01
N THR A 298 -7.54 21.65 1.41
CA THR A 298 -6.88 22.49 0.40
C THR A 298 -7.74 22.66 -0.87
N LYS A 299 -8.57 21.68 -1.23
CA LYS A 299 -9.54 21.77 -2.34
C LYS A 299 -10.72 22.70 -1.99
N GLN A 300 -11.20 22.66 -0.74
CA GLN A 300 -12.25 23.55 -0.24
C GLN A 300 -11.80 25.02 -0.22
N VAL A 301 -10.61 25.32 0.35
CA VAL A 301 -10.05 26.68 0.37
C VAL A 301 -9.94 27.25 -1.05
N ARG A 302 -9.34 26.50 -1.99
CA ARG A 302 -9.27 26.91 -3.40
C ARG A 302 -10.63 27.09 -4.08
N LYS A 303 -11.68 26.36 -3.64
CA LYS A 303 -13.05 26.54 -4.14
C LYS A 303 -13.63 27.86 -3.61
N ALA A 304 -13.47 28.15 -2.32
CA ALA A 304 -13.93 29.41 -1.72
C ALA A 304 -13.24 30.64 -2.35
N GLU A 305 -11.91 30.60 -2.53
CA GLU A 305 -11.14 31.65 -3.21
C GLU A 305 -11.63 31.92 -4.65
N ARG A 306 -12.03 30.87 -5.39
CA ARG A 306 -12.62 30.99 -6.73
C ARG A 306 -14.00 31.64 -6.70
N HIS A 307 -14.86 31.28 -5.74
CA HIS A 307 -16.17 31.93 -5.60
C HIS A 307 -16.02 33.41 -5.24
N GLN A 308 -15.20 33.76 -4.24
CA GLN A 308 -14.95 35.15 -3.85
C GLN A 308 -14.43 36.01 -5.03
N SER A 309 -13.45 35.50 -5.78
CA SER A 309 -12.92 36.21 -6.96
C SER A 309 -13.91 36.31 -8.11
N SER A 310 -14.81 35.32 -8.30
CA SER A 310 -15.90 35.44 -9.28
C SER A 310 -16.92 36.53 -8.92
N HIS A 311 -17.32 36.64 -7.64
CA HIS A 311 -18.23 37.71 -7.19
C HIS A 311 -17.61 39.10 -7.32
N ALA A 312 -16.33 39.27 -6.95
CA ALA A 312 -15.61 40.53 -7.09
C ALA A 312 -15.50 41.02 -8.55
N ASN A 313 -15.34 40.09 -9.51
CA ASN A 313 -15.35 40.43 -10.93
C ASN A 313 -16.76 40.81 -11.43
N VAL A 314 -17.82 40.13 -10.96
CA VAL A 314 -19.21 40.45 -11.33
C VAL A 314 -19.66 41.80 -10.75
N SER A 315 -19.25 42.16 -9.53
CA SER A 315 -19.54 43.50 -8.97
C SER A 315 -18.84 44.60 -9.77
N ASN A 316 -17.56 44.41 -10.12
CA ASN A 316 -16.81 45.39 -10.90
C ASN A 316 -17.37 45.57 -12.32
N ASN A 317 -17.82 44.48 -12.97
CA ASN A 317 -18.38 44.59 -14.32
C ASN A 317 -19.75 45.30 -14.37
N ARG A 318 -20.51 45.33 -13.27
CA ARG A 318 -21.72 46.16 -13.13
C ARG A 318 -21.40 47.65 -12.89
N LEU A 319 -20.21 47.97 -12.40
CA LEU A 319 -19.74 49.34 -12.14
C LEU A 319 -18.99 49.98 -13.34
N HIS A 320 -18.98 49.34 -14.51
CA HIS A 320 -18.28 49.83 -15.71
C HIS A 320 -19.21 50.15 -16.91
N SER A 321 -20.49 50.42 -16.64
CA SER A 321 -21.40 51.05 -17.61
C SER A 321 -21.10 52.56 -17.81
N GLY A 322 -20.24 53.16 -16.99
CA GLY A 322 -19.74 54.53 -17.13
C GLY A 322 -18.28 54.57 -17.63
N LYS A 323 -17.93 55.62 -18.40
CA LYS A 323 -16.60 55.82 -18.99
C LYS A 323 -15.47 55.78 -17.95
N ALA A 324 -14.76 54.66 -17.85
CA ALA A 324 -13.66 54.47 -16.89
C ALA A 324 -12.33 55.06 -17.41
N ASN A 325 -11.61 55.80 -16.56
CA ASN A 325 -10.32 56.41 -16.90
C ASN A 325 -9.19 55.37 -16.97
N SER A 326 -8.50 55.29 -18.12
CA SER A 326 -7.41 54.33 -18.38
C SER A 326 -6.21 54.43 -17.43
N ARG A 327 -6.03 55.60 -16.77
CA ARG A 327 -5.00 55.83 -15.74
C ARG A 327 -5.25 55.10 -14.42
N GLU A 328 -6.50 54.85 -14.03
CA GLU A 328 -6.79 54.11 -12.78
C GLU A 328 -6.70 52.59 -13.00
N LEU A 329 -7.12 52.11 -14.18
CA LEU A 329 -7.04 50.69 -14.54
C LEU A 329 -5.57 50.21 -14.67
N SER A 330 -4.67 51.09 -15.09
CA SER A 330 -3.23 50.82 -15.13
C SER A 330 -2.62 50.85 -13.72
N LYS A 331 -2.93 51.87 -12.90
CA LYS A 331 -2.44 52.00 -11.51
C LYS A 331 -2.89 50.84 -10.61
N SER A 332 -4.12 50.35 -10.77
CA SER A 332 -4.66 49.18 -10.04
C SER A 332 -4.11 47.84 -10.53
N ARG A 333 -3.75 47.71 -11.81
CA ARG A 333 -2.95 46.57 -12.31
C ARG A 333 -1.54 46.55 -11.73
N GLU A 334 -0.89 47.71 -11.64
CA GLU A 334 0.45 47.83 -11.01
C GLU A 334 0.42 47.40 -9.54
N LEU A 335 -0.58 47.86 -8.78
CA LEU A 335 -0.76 47.51 -7.37
C LEU A 335 -0.97 46.00 -7.16
N ASN A 336 -1.81 45.35 -7.99
CA ASN A 336 -2.01 43.90 -7.93
C ASN A 336 -0.73 43.12 -8.29
N LYS A 337 0.06 43.62 -9.24
CA LYS A 337 1.36 43.06 -9.65
C LYS A 337 2.46 43.22 -8.59
N GLN A 338 2.34 44.22 -7.70
CA GLN A 338 3.17 44.34 -6.50
C GLN A 338 2.68 43.40 -5.39
N LEU A 339 1.38 43.33 -5.14
CA LEU A 339 0.77 42.41 -4.15
C LEU A 339 1.06 40.94 -4.44
N SER A 340 1.06 40.51 -5.71
CA SER A 340 1.44 39.14 -6.09
C SER A 340 2.92 38.86 -5.78
N LYS A 341 3.83 39.76 -6.17
CA LYS A 341 5.27 39.67 -5.83
C LYS A 341 5.50 39.62 -4.32
N SER A 342 4.81 40.43 -3.52
CA SER A 342 4.96 40.39 -2.06
C SER A 342 4.37 39.13 -1.42
N ARG A 343 3.32 38.53 -1.99
CA ARG A 343 2.84 37.19 -1.58
C ARG A 343 3.87 36.11 -1.91
N GLU A 344 4.47 36.17 -3.10
CA GLU A 344 5.50 35.24 -3.55
C GLU A 344 6.77 35.33 -2.71
N GLN A 345 7.27 36.54 -2.43
CA GLN A 345 8.40 36.78 -1.51
C GLN A 345 8.11 36.29 -0.08
N ARG A 346 6.89 36.48 0.43
CA ARG A 346 6.49 35.92 1.74
C ARG A 346 6.49 34.40 1.73
N PHE A 347 6.13 33.77 0.60
CA PHE A 347 6.17 32.31 0.44
C PHE A 347 7.61 31.79 0.35
N THR A 348 8.49 32.41 -0.45
CA THR A 348 9.91 32.03 -0.52
C THR A 348 10.61 32.20 0.81
N ASN A 349 10.36 33.28 1.55
CA ASN A 349 10.98 33.51 2.86
C ASN A 349 10.49 32.49 3.89
N LYS A 350 9.22 32.05 3.80
CA LYS A 350 8.67 31.01 4.67
C LYS A 350 9.17 29.60 4.35
N LEU A 351 9.65 29.35 3.12
CA LEU A 351 10.40 28.14 2.77
C LEU A 351 11.82 28.18 3.35
N HIS A 352 12.55 29.29 3.15
CA HIS A 352 13.95 29.43 3.63
C HIS A 352 14.07 29.41 5.15
N ASN A 353 13.08 29.93 5.89
CA ASN A 353 13.12 30.00 7.36
C ASN A 353 12.58 28.73 8.05
N THR A 354 12.68 27.56 7.40
CA THR A 354 12.36 26.26 8.01
C THR A 354 13.57 25.77 8.81
N PRO A 355 13.48 25.55 10.15
CA PRO A 355 14.66 25.24 10.96
C PRO A 355 15.21 23.83 10.66
N SER A 356 16.32 23.78 9.90
CA SER A 356 17.06 22.55 9.64
C SER A 356 17.84 22.12 10.89
N HIS A 357 17.41 21.02 11.51
CA HIS A 357 17.91 20.62 12.82
C HIS A 357 19.01 19.56 12.74
N LYS A 358 20.26 20.01 12.58
CA LYS A 358 21.47 19.43 13.24
C LYS A 358 22.72 20.26 12.92
N GLN A 359 23.50 20.56 13.96
CA GLN A 359 24.85 21.10 13.80
C GLN A 359 25.83 19.99 13.43
N VAL A 360 26.72 20.25 12.48
CA VAL A 360 28.03 19.58 12.38
C VAL A 360 29.07 20.68 12.47
N LYS A 361 30.02 20.56 13.40
CA LYS A 361 31.10 21.55 13.58
C LYS A 361 32.15 21.37 12.48
N SER A 362 32.47 22.43 11.76
CA SER A 362 33.68 22.55 10.93
C SER A 362 34.31 23.92 11.13
N HIS A 363 35.61 24.03 10.89
CA HIS A 363 36.46 25.08 11.45
C HIS A 363 36.46 26.39 10.64
N GLN A 364 36.92 27.47 11.30
CA GLN A 364 37.18 28.77 10.68
C GLN A 364 38.31 28.68 9.63
N PRO A 365 38.22 29.46 8.54
CA PRO A 365 39.38 30.02 7.85
C PRO A 365 39.60 31.49 8.30
N ALA A 366 40.85 31.84 8.61
CA ALA A 366 41.24 33.23 8.89
C ALA A 366 41.33 34.07 7.60
N LYS A 367 41.25 35.40 7.76
CA LYS A 367 41.43 36.35 6.63
C LYS A 367 42.89 36.38 6.16
N SER A 368 43.13 36.27 4.87
CA SER A 368 44.30 36.85 4.20
C SER A 368 43.85 37.57 2.91
N ARG A 369 44.68 38.48 2.42
CA ARG A 369 44.30 39.59 1.51
C ARG A 369 45.38 39.78 0.46
N GLN A 370 45.15 39.42 -0.80
CA GLN A 370 45.77 40.12 -1.94
C GLN A 370 45.15 39.85 -3.32
N GLN A 371 44.91 40.95 -4.02
CA GLN A 371 45.08 41.24 -5.45
C GLN A 371 44.80 40.16 -6.51
N VAL A 372 43.84 40.50 -7.37
CA VAL A 372 43.61 39.91 -8.69
C VAL A 372 44.76 40.28 -9.64
N LYS A 373 45.27 39.29 -10.40
CA LYS A 373 45.77 39.50 -11.78
C LYS A 373 45.24 38.37 -12.68
N SER A 374 44.89 38.72 -13.90
CA SER A 374 44.29 37.87 -14.94
C SER A 374 45.36 37.20 -15.81
N TYR A 375 45.01 36.06 -16.43
CA TYR A 375 45.41 35.73 -17.81
C TYR A 375 44.47 34.68 -18.45
N GLN A 376 44.45 34.60 -19.78
CA GLN A 376 43.58 33.74 -20.59
C GLN A 376 44.19 32.34 -20.86
N PRO A 377 43.37 31.33 -21.24
CA PRO A 377 43.83 29.99 -21.61
C PRO A 377 44.16 29.86 -23.11
N GLN A 378 45.09 28.97 -23.48
CA GLN A 378 45.30 28.52 -24.88
C GLN A 378 45.89 27.09 -24.97
N HIS A 379 45.90 26.50 -26.18
CA HIS A 379 45.96 25.04 -26.43
C HIS A 379 47.37 24.43 -26.69
N SER A 380 47.57 23.16 -26.28
CA SER A 380 48.23 22.04 -27.02
C SER A 380 48.26 20.80 -26.08
N VAL A 381 47.77 19.58 -26.39
CA VAL A 381 47.95 18.61 -27.50
C VAL A 381 49.21 17.72 -27.40
N GLN A 382 49.07 16.60 -26.65
CA GLN A 382 49.60 15.22 -26.89
C GLN A 382 51.14 14.96 -27.11
N PRO A 383 51.63 13.70 -27.21
CA PRO A 383 51.44 12.52 -26.33
C PRO A 383 52.76 11.74 -26.01
N LYS A 384 52.73 10.77 -25.07
CA LYS A 384 53.65 9.59 -24.90
C LYS A 384 53.03 8.63 -23.85
N LYS A 385 52.84 7.31 -24.06
CA LYS A 385 53.77 6.16 -24.28
C LYS A 385 54.50 5.63 -23.01
N SER A 386 53.85 4.64 -22.38
CA SER A 386 54.38 3.35 -21.84
C SER A 386 55.83 3.21 -21.32
N HIS A 387 55.99 2.59 -20.14
CA HIS A 387 56.72 1.31 -19.97
C HIS A 387 56.43 0.64 -18.60
N GLN A 388 56.76 -0.65 -18.48
CA GLN A 388 56.64 -1.48 -17.27
C GLN A 388 57.89 -1.37 -16.37
N ARG A 389 57.77 -1.75 -15.09
CA ARG A 389 58.73 -2.65 -14.42
C ARG A 389 58.19 -3.24 -13.11
N ASP A 390 58.75 -4.39 -12.74
CA ASP A 390 58.38 -5.27 -11.64
C ASP A 390 58.82 -4.75 -10.26
N VAL A 391 58.18 -5.25 -9.21
CA VAL A 391 58.72 -5.26 -7.84
C VAL A 391 58.53 -6.65 -7.26
N LYS A 392 59.59 -7.23 -6.68
CA LYS A 392 59.60 -8.57 -6.10
C LYS A 392 60.29 -8.52 -4.73
N SER A 393 59.65 -9.14 -3.73
CA SER A 393 60.21 -9.63 -2.45
C SER A 393 61.25 -8.80 -1.68
N HIS A 394 61.02 -8.59 -0.38
CA HIS A 394 61.92 -9.17 0.62
C HIS A 394 61.27 -9.34 2.00
N GLN A 395 61.91 -10.18 2.81
CA GLN A 395 61.49 -10.70 4.12
C GLN A 395 62.45 -10.19 5.20
N ARG A 396 61.99 -10.06 6.45
CA ARG A 396 62.88 -10.04 7.63
C ARG A 396 62.12 -10.42 8.91
N ASP A 397 62.81 -11.12 9.80
CA ASP A 397 62.27 -11.79 11.00
C ASP A 397 62.96 -11.31 12.31
N LEU A 398 62.48 -11.84 13.45
CA LEU A 398 63.16 -12.10 14.74
C LEU A 398 63.03 -11.12 15.94
N LYS A 399 62.32 -11.62 16.98
CA LYS A 399 62.72 -11.73 18.42
C LYS A 399 62.70 -10.49 19.34
N ASN A 400 62.47 -10.59 20.67
CA ASN A 400 62.08 -11.74 21.53
C ASN A 400 61.39 -11.29 22.85
N HIS A 401 60.82 -12.28 23.58
CA HIS A 401 60.54 -12.37 25.03
C HIS A 401 59.08 -12.36 25.55
N GLN A 402 58.91 -13.15 26.61
CA GLN A 402 57.76 -13.57 27.43
C GLN A 402 58.30 -13.67 28.91
N PRO A 403 57.60 -14.15 29.98
CA PRO A 403 56.33 -14.92 30.03
C PRO A 403 55.32 -14.55 31.17
N ALA A 404 54.14 -15.18 31.14
CA ALA A 404 53.37 -15.61 32.32
C ALA A 404 52.45 -16.80 31.93
N LYS A 405 51.96 -17.60 32.90
CA LYS A 405 51.32 -18.92 32.64
C LYS A 405 49.88 -19.03 33.17
N SER A 406 49.04 -19.78 32.45
CA SER A 406 48.06 -20.72 33.01
C SER A 406 47.90 -21.92 32.04
N HIS A 407 47.10 -22.94 32.38
CA HIS A 407 47.17 -24.27 31.74
C HIS A 407 45.84 -25.04 31.77
N GLN A 408 45.82 -26.19 31.07
CA GLN A 408 44.79 -27.26 31.02
C GLN A 408 43.52 -26.98 30.19
N GLN A 409 42.88 -27.99 29.56
CA GLN A 409 43.42 -29.21 28.91
C GLN A 409 42.37 -29.75 27.90
N VAL A 410 42.80 -30.38 26.81
CA VAL A 410 41.90 -30.99 25.79
C VAL A 410 41.83 -32.50 25.95
N LYS A 411 40.64 -33.09 25.72
CA LYS A 411 40.48 -34.48 25.29
C LYS A 411 39.52 -34.57 24.10
N SER A 412 39.90 -35.38 23.11
CA SER A 412 39.11 -35.76 21.93
C SER A 412 38.20 -36.97 22.22
N HIS A 413 37.31 -37.31 21.29
CA HIS A 413 37.27 -38.60 20.56
C HIS A 413 36.16 -38.59 19.49
N GLN A 414 36.39 -39.29 18.35
CA GLN A 414 35.35 -39.62 17.36
C GLN A 414 34.67 -40.96 17.71
N PRO A 415 33.59 -41.32 16.99
CA PRO A 415 33.70 -42.55 16.19
C PRO A 415 33.15 -42.43 14.76
N GLN A 416 33.67 -43.29 13.87
CA GLN A 416 33.16 -43.52 12.52
C GLN A 416 31.96 -44.49 12.54
N ARG A 417 31.17 -44.55 11.45
CA ARG A 417 30.41 -45.75 11.09
C ARG A 417 30.25 -45.92 9.57
N SER A 418 30.19 -47.17 9.12
CA SER A 418 30.26 -47.59 7.71
C SER A 418 29.08 -48.50 7.29
N ILE A 419 29.22 -49.20 6.16
CA ILE A 419 28.20 -49.74 5.23
C ILE A 419 28.65 -51.17 4.80
N GLN A 420 27.85 -52.19 4.44
CA GLN A 420 26.62 -52.31 3.62
C GLN A 420 25.54 -53.27 4.28
N PRO A 421 24.49 -53.80 3.61
CA PRO A 421 23.26 -54.32 4.25
C PRO A 421 23.12 -55.86 4.31
N LYS A 422 21.94 -56.37 4.72
CA LYS A 422 21.46 -57.74 4.45
C LYS A 422 19.95 -57.78 4.15
N GLN A 423 19.52 -58.78 3.37
CA GLN A 423 18.13 -59.03 2.96
C GLN A 423 17.59 -60.38 3.49
N SER A 424 16.26 -60.51 3.46
CA SER A 424 15.47 -61.74 3.35
C SER A 424 15.44 -62.76 4.51
N ARG A 425 14.22 -63.12 4.95
CA ARG A 425 13.61 -64.44 4.65
C ARG A 425 12.08 -64.38 4.81
N GLN A 426 11.34 -65.16 4.03
CA GLN A 426 9.88 -65.37 4.17
C GLN A 426 9.59 -66.53 5.13
N GLN A 427 8.40 -66.57 5.74
CA GLN A 427 7.50 -67.72 5.58
C GLN A 427 6.05 -67.45 6.04
N VAL A 428 5.14 -68.34 5.63
CA VAL A 428 3.68 -68.24 5.75
C VAL A 428 3.15 -69.35 6.65
N LYS A 429 2.06 -69.09 7.40
CA LYS A 429 1.04 -70.08 7.77
C LYS A 429 -0.30 -69.40 8.11
N SER A 430 -1.39 -70.18 8.15
CA SER A 430 -2.76 -69.69 7.94
C SER A 430 -3.83 -70.64 8.53
N HIS A 431 -5.10 -70.19 8.53
CA HIS A 431 -6.32 -70.87 9.02
C HIS A 431 -6.46 -70.91 10.56
N ASN A 432 -7.67 -70.98 11.15
CA ASN A 432 -9.00 -71.22 10.56
C ASN A 432 -10.17 -70.47 11.26
N SER A 433 -11.40 -70.77 10.80
CA SER A 433 -12.76 -70.43 11.29
C SER A 433 -13.00 -70.51 12.84
N SER A 434 -14.08 -70.00 13.45
CA SER A 434 -15.51 -70.16 13.09
C SER A 434 -16.53 -69.19 13.75
N ARG A 435 -17.72 -69.06 13.15
CA ARG A 435 -19.05 -68.63 13.70
C ARG A 435 -19.84 -69.96 14.05
N PRO A 436 -21.01 -70.07 14.74
CA PRO A 436 -22.09 -69.06 14.89
C PRO A 436 -23.07 -69.06 16.12
N THR A 437 -23.91 -68.00 16.21
CA THR A 437 -25.31 -67.96 16.77
C THR A 437 -25.54 -68.25 18.28
N HIS A 438 -26.70 -68.02 18.94
CA HIS A 438 -28.11 -67.68 18.57
C HIS A 438 -28.86 -66.94 19.72
N SER A 439 -30.03 -66.30 19.46
CA SER A 439 -31.19 -66.02 20.39
C SER A 439 -31.03 -65.08 21.63
N SER A 440 -32.06 -64.40 22.18
CA SER A 440 -33.45 -64.09 21.75
C SER A 440 -34.20 -63.11 22.71
N ALA A 441 -35.24 -62.41 22.19
CA ALA A 441 -36.37 -61.77 22.91
C ALA A 441 -36.05 -60.51 23.77
N ASN A 442 -36.96 -59.59 24.14
CA ASN A 442 -38.44 -59.39 24.01
C ASN A 442 -38.77 -57.87 24.26
N LYS A 443 -39.96 -57.23 24.14
CA LYS A 443 -41.33 -57.55 23.67
C LYS A 443 -42.14 -56.23 23.40
N SER A 444 -42.97 -56.16 22.34
CA SER A 444 -44.12 -55.21 22.16
C SER A 444 -43.85 -53.67 22.13
N SER A 445 -44.74 -52.78 21.68
CA SER A 445 -46.17 -52.88 21.29
C SER A 445 -46.52 -52.06 20.01
N SER A 446 -47.81 -51.99 19.63
CA SER A 446 -48.32 -51.50 18.33
C SER A 446 -49.10 -50.17 18.42
N HIS A 447 -49.24 -49.47 17.29
CA HIS A 447 -50.54 -48.93 16.82
C HIS A 447 -50.56 -48.60 15.31
N LYS A 448 -51.74 -48.27 14.75
CA LYS A 448 -52.07 -48.42 13.31
C LYS A 448 -53.14 -47.41 12.83
N SER A 449 -52.82 -46.55 11.86
CA SER A 449 -53.72 -45.78 10.96
C SER A 449 -52.87 -44.80 10.11
N GLY A 450 -53.19 -44.35 8.88
CA GLY A 450 -54.26 -44.72 7.95
C GLY A 450 -54.59 -43.58 6.94
N GLY A 451 -54.47 -43.84 5.63
CA GLY A 451 -54.73 -42.86 4.54
C GLY A 451 -53.53 -41.97 4.19
N HIS A 452 -53.40 -41.40 2.97
CA HIS A 452 -54.28 -41.49 1.80
C HIS A 452 -53.46 -41.35 0.48
N GLN A 453 -53.82 -42.12 -0.53
CA GLN A 453 -53.41 -42.00 -1.96
C GLN A 453 -54.71 -41.76 -2.76
N GLN A 454 -54.76 -41.26 -3.99
CA GLN A 454 -53.76 -40.86 -4.99
C GLN A 454 -54.44 -39.83 -5.94
N SER A 455 -53.70 -38.98 -6.65
CA SER A 455 -54.24 -38.30 -7.85
C SER A 455 -53.84 -39.07 -9.10
N GLY A 456 -54.77 -39.25 -10.04
CA GLY A 456 -54.62 -40.16 -11.18
C GLY A 456 -54.42 -39.46 -12.52
N SER A 457 -53.93 -40.21 -13.51
CA SER A 457 -54.02 -39.89 -14.94
C SER A 457 -53.84 -41.16 -15.78
N ARG A 458 -54.78 -41.45 -16.67
CA ARG A 458 -54.75 -42.61 -17.59
C ARG A 458 -55.60 -42.31 -18.83
N THR A 459 -54.98 -42.22 -20.01
CA THR A 459 -55.70 -42.19 -21.29
C THR A 459 -54.90 -42.87 -22.42
N LYS A 460 -55.61 -43.61 -23.28
CA LYS A 460 -55.26 -44.16 -24.60
C LYS A 460 -56.59 -44.21 -25.39
N ILE A 461 -56.66 -44.40 -26.71
CA ILE A 461 -55.74 -44.91 -27.76
C ILE A 461 -55.97 -44.02 -29.04
N ARG A 462 -55.33 -44.08 -30.22
CA ARG A 462 -54.52 -45.02 -31.04
C ARG A 462 -53.42 -44.19 -31.76
N ASP A 463 -52.56 -44.70 -32.65
CA ASP A 463 -52.42 -46.01 -33.32
C ASP A 463 -51.06 -46.66 -33.02
#